data_AF-A0A0A8YNJ6-F1
#
_entry.id   AF-A0A0A8YNJ6-F1
#
_cell.length_a   1.000
_cell.length_b   1.000
_cell.length_c   1.000
_cell.angle_alpha   90.00
_cell.angle_beta   90.00
_cell.angle_gamma   90.00
#
_symmetry.space_group_name_H-M   'P 1'
#
loop_
_entity.id
_entity.type
_entity.pdbx_description
1 polymer ?
#
loop_
_entity_poly.entity_id
_entity_poly.type
_entity_poly.pdbx_seq_one_letter_code
_entity_poly.pdbx_strand_id
1 'polypeptide(L)'
;MTDPDVPGPSDPYLREHLHWIVTDIPGTTDASFGREVVCYESPKPNIGIHRFIFVLFRQERRQAVSPPSSSDRFSTRQFAEENKLGRPVAAVYFNAQRETAARRR
;
A
#
# COMPACT_ATOMS: atom_id res chain seq x y z
N MET A 1 1.05 -1.45 -1.10
CA MET A 1 0.44 -0.17 -1.45
C MET A 1 -0.47 0.24 -0.31
N THR A 2 -0.31 1.45 0.22
CA THR A 2 -1.07 1.92 1.39
C THR A 2 -1.61 3.34 1.18
N ASP A 3 -2.69 3.67 1.89
CA ASP A 3 -3.29 5.01 1.94
C ASP A 3 -3.29 5.52 3.40
N PRO A 4 -2.47 6.54 3.74
CA PRO A 4 -2.39 7.10 5.07
C PRO A 4 -3.46 8.17 5.35
N ASP A 5 -4.33 8.47 4.39
CA ASP A 5 -5.25 9.62 4.41
C ASP A 5 -6.72 9.18 4.59
N VAL A 6 -6.99 7.94 5.03
CA VAL A 6 -8.37 7.43 5.20
C VAL A 6 -8.98 7.85 6.55
N PRO A 7 -10.24 8.35 6.58
CA PRO A 7 -11.17 8.56 5.45
C PRO A 7 -10.99 9.87 4.67
N GLY A 8 -10.22 10.82 5.22
CA GLY A 8 -9.77 12.02 4.51
C GLY A 8 -8.48 12.57 5.14
N PRO A 9 -7.68 13.36 4.40
CA PRO A 9 -6.35 13.79 4.81
C PRO A 9 -6.34 14.72 6.04
N SER A 10 -7.46 15.40 6.32
CA SER A 10 -7.59 16.32 7.45
C SER A 10 -7.81 15.61 8.79
N ASP A 11 -8.43 14.43 8.79
CA ASP A 11 -8.68 13.61 9.98
C ASP A 11 -8.55 12.10 9.66
N PRO A 12 -7.32 11.60 9.46
CA PRO A 12 -7.08 10.25 8.97
C PRO A 12 -7.08 9.21 10.11
N TYR A 13 -8.20 9.02 10.79
CA TYR A 13 -8.30 8.12 11.95
C TYR A 13 -8.32 6.61 11.60
N LEU A 14 -8.44 6.26 10.31
CA LEU A 14 -8.34 4.88 9.81
C LEU A 14 -6.99 4.58 9.14
N ARG A 15 -6.01 5.48 9.23
CA ARG A 15 -4.69 5.28 8.64
C ARG A 15 -3.94 4.10 9.26
N GLU A 16 -3.16 3.33 8.50
CA GLU A 16 -3.09 3.29 7.03
C GLU A 16 -4.08 2.23 6.50
N HIS A 17 -4.73 2.50 5.37
CA HIS A 17 -5.54 1.49 4.67
C HIS A 17 -4.65 0.70 3.71
N LEU A 18 -4.76 -0.63 3.74
CA LEU A 18 -3.95 -1.50 2.91
C LEU A 18 -4.64 -1.81 1.58
N HIS A 19 -4.03 -1.39 0.47
CA HIS A 19 -4.57 -1.63 -0.88
C HIS A 19 -4.01 -2.86 -1.58
N TRP A 20 -2.74 -3.22 -1.33
CA TRP A 20 -2.08 -4.29 -2.10
C TRP A 20 -0.80 -4.77 -1.42
N ILE A 21 -0.57 -6.09 -1.38
CA ILE A 21 0.72 -6.68 -0.97
C ILE A 21 1.10 -7.78 -1.95
N VAL A 22 2.31 -7.65 -2.50
CA VAL A 22 2.98 -8.70 -3.27
C VAL A 22 4.34 -8.97 -2.61
N THR A 23 4.64 -10.24 -2.38
CA THR A 23 5.89 -10.71 -1.78
C THR A 23 6.69 -11.53 -2.79
N ASP A 24 7.94 -11.86 -2.45
CA ASP A 24 8.79 -12.80 -3.19
C ASP A 24 9.05 -12.41 -4.66
N ILE A 25 8.96 -11.11 -4.97
CA ILE A 25 9.28 -10.56 -6.30
C ILE A 25 10.78 -10.79 -6.58
N PRO A 26 11.13 -11.55 -7.63
CA PRO A 26 12.52 -11.68 -8.04
C PRO A 26 13.13 -10.31 -8.39
N GLY A 27 14.42 -10.11 -8.04
CA GLY A 27 15.13 -8.92 -8.49
C GLY A 27 15.12 -8.84 -10.02
N THR A 28 15.05 -7.61 -10.55
CA THR A 28 14.98 -7.30 -11.99
C THR A 28 13.72 -7.74 -12.74
N THR A 29 12.70 -8.28 -12.07
CA THR A 29 11.38 -8.55 -12.65
C THR A 29 10.34 -7.54 -12.16
N ASP A 30 9.06 -7.79 -12.42
CA ASP A 30 7.93 -7.00 -11.93
C ASP A 30 7.05 -7.79 -10.95
N ALA A 31 6.02 -7.12 -10.42
CA ALA A 31 5.12 -7.68 -9.40
C ALA A 31 4.33 -8.91 -9.85
N SER A 32 4.15 -9.16 -11.15
CA SER A 32 3.44 -10.35 -11.65
C SER A 32 4.18 -11.66 -11.37
N PHE A 33 5.49 -11.61 -11.12
CA PHE A 33 6.31 -12.76 -10.75
C PHE A 33 6.36 -13.00 -9.23
N GLY A 34 5.80 -12.10 -8.44
CA GLY A 34 5.68 -12.25 -7.00
C GLY A 34 4.48 -13.10 -6.61
N ARG A 35 4.35 -13.33 -5.30
CA ARG A 35 3.18 -13.92 -4.68
C ARG A 35 2.28 -12.80 -4.17
N GLU A 36 1.09 -12.67 -4.75
CA GLU A 36 0.07 -11.77 -4.21
C GLU A 36 -0.47 -12.34 -2.89
N VAL A 37 -0.33 -11.55 -1.82
CA VAL A 37 -0.76 -11.93 -0.46
C VAL A 37 -2.02 -11.18 -0.06
N VAL A 38 -2.14 -9.93 -0.52
CA VAL A 38 -3.36 -9.12 -0.40
C VAL A 38 -3.67 -8.62 -1.80
N CYS A 39 -4.84 -9.00 -2.32
CA CYS A 39 -5.29 -8.64 -3.65
C CYS A 39 -5.39 -7.13 -3.83
N TYR A 40 -5.12 -6.64 -5.03
CA TYR A 40 -5.22 -5.22 -5.33
C TYR A 40 -6.65 -4.69 -5.15
N GLU A 41 -6.80 -3.69 -4.29
CA GLU A 41 -8.01 -2.89 -4.13
C GLU A 41 -7.85 -1.54 -4.81
N SER A 42 -8.68 -1.25 -5.81
CA SER A 42 -8.64 0.03 -6.54
C SER A 42 -8.90 1.24 -5.63
N PRO A 43 -8.07 2.31 -5.69
CA PRO A 43 -8.29 3.58 -5.01
C PRO A 43 -9.70 4.15 -5.21
N LYS A 44 -10.42 4.36 -4.12
CA LYS A 44 -11.74 5.01 -4.11
C LYS A 44 -11.81 6.08 -3.01
N PRO A 45 -11.02 7.16 -3.12
CA PRO A 45 -11.03 8.24 -2.14
C PRO A 45 -12.41 8.92 -2.11
N ASN A 46 -12.95 9.14 -0.91
CA ASN A 46 -14.25 9.75 -0.71
C ASN A 46 -14.16 11.26 -0.43
N ILE A 47 -13.20 11.67 0.41
CA ILE A 47 -13.08 13.04 0.95
C ILE A 47 -11.65 13.54 0.77
N GLY A 48 -11.48 14.57 -0.05
CA GLY A 48 -10.18 15.21 -0.25
C GLY A 48 -9.27 14.46 -1.22
N ILE A 49 -7.98 14.81 -1.18
CA ILE A 49 -6.93 14.25 -2.02
C ILE A 49 -6.11 13.29 -1.15
N HIS A 50 -6.08 12.02 -1.54
CA HIS A 50 -5.40 10.94 -0.83
C HIS A 50 -4.07 10.60 -1.51
N ARG A 51 -3.08 10.21 -0.71
CA ARG A 51 -1.79 9.71 -1.17
C ARG A 51 -1.81 8.19 -1.21
N PHE A 52 -1.67 7.62 -2.40
CA PHE A 52 -1.50 6.18 -2.56
C PHE A 52 -0.02 5.88 -2.70
N ILE A 53 0.54 5.18 -1.71
CA ILE A 53 1.98 4.97 -1.58
C ILE A 53 2.33 3.53 -1.94
N PHE A 54 3.23 3.35 -2.90
CA PHE A 54 3.94 2.11 -3.13
C PHE A 54 5.27 2.14 -2.38
N VAL A 55 5.50 1.13 -1.55
CA VAL A 55 6.76 0.98 -0.80
C VAL A 55 7.35 -0.38 -1.15
N LEU A 56 8.64 -0.39 -1.53
CA LEU A 56 9.37 -1.60 -1.88
C LEU A 56 10.41 -1.91 -0.79
N PHE A 57 10.39 -3.15 -0.33
CA PHE A 57 11.33 -3.68 0.65
C PHE A 57 12.16 -4.82 0.07
N ARG A 58 13.38 -4.99 0.56
CA ARG A 58 14.21 -6.14 0.22
C ARG A 58 14.02 -7.23 1.27
N GLN A 59 13.58 -8.41 0.83
CA GLN A 59 13.52 -9.59 1.68
C GLN A 59 14.90 -10.25 1.83
N GLU A 60 15.23 -10.74 3.02
CA GLU A 60 16.46 -11.53 3.25
C GLU A 60 16.38 -12.92 2.61
N ARG A 61 15.18 -13.52 2.61
CA ARG A 61 14.91 -14.84 2.04
C ARG A 61 13.49 -14.90 1.44
N ARG A 62 13.28 -15.84 0.52
CA ARG A 62 11.94 -16.13 -0.03
C ARG A 62 11.04 -16.70 1.07
N GLN A 63 9.74 -16.46 0.95
CA GLN A 63 8.70 -16.94 1.89
C GLN A 63 8.93 -16.48 3.34
N ALA A 64 9.62 -15.35 3.53
CA ALA A 64 9.90 -14.78 4.85
C ALA A 64 8.77 -13.92 5.41
N VAL A 65 7.81 -13.56 4.56
CA VAL A 65 6.79 -12.57 4.87
C VAL A 65 5.46 -13.27 5.16
N SER A 66 4.93 -13.00 6.35
CA SER A 66 3.62 -13.44 6.78
C SER A 66 2.54 -12.46 6.30
N PRO A 67 1.36 -12.95 5.87
CA PRO A 67 0.22 -12.08 5.59
C PRO A 67 -0.16 -11.26 6.83
N PRO A 68 -0.61 -10.01 6.67
CA PRO A 68 -1.20 -9.25 7.77
C PRO A 68 -2.49 -9.94 8.22
N SER A 69 -2.77 -9.87 9.53
CA SER A 69 -3.99 -10.44 10.13
C SER A 69 -5.26 -9.63 9.82
N SER A 70 -5.12 -8.35 9.47
CA SER A 70 -6.20 -7.45 9.09
C SER A 70 -5.70 -6.40 8.10
N SER A 71 -6.59 -5.97 7.18
CA SER A 71 -6.39 -4.81 6.31
C SER A 71 -6.63 -3.48 7.03
N ASP A 72 -7.35 -3.50 8.15
CA ASP A 72 -7.74 -2.30 8.89
C ASP A 72 -6.65 -1.88 9.87
N ARG A 73 -6.36 -0.57 9.92
CA ARG A 73 -5.29 0.03 10.75
C ARG A 73 -3.92 -0.59 10.49
N PHE A 74 -3.63 -0.84 9.23
CA PHE A 74 -2.32 -1.34 8.83
C PHE A 74 -1.23 -0.31 9.16
N SER A 75 -0.06 -0.80 9.54
CA SER A 75 1.12 0.03 9.76
C SER A 75 2.28 -0.55 8.97
N THR A 76 2.69 0.16 7.91
CA THR A 76 3.82 -0.25 7.07
C THR A 76 5.10 -0.44 7.88
N ARG A 77 5.31 0.39 8.92
CA ARG A 77 6.49 0.29 9.79
C ARG A 77 6.47 -0.98 10.63
N GLN A 78 5.36 -1.26 11.28
CA GLN A 78 5.21 -2.46 12.11
C GLN A 78 5.34 -3.73 11.26
N PHE A 79 4.73 -3.74 10.08
CA PHE A 79 4.86 -4.84 9.13
C PHE A 79 6.30 -5.09 8.70
N ALA A 80 7.08 -4.03 8.47
CA ALA A 80 8.49 -4.14 8.12
C ALA A 80 9.34 -4.69 9.27
N GLU A 81 9.04 -4.30 10.51
CA GLU A 81 9.73 -4.80 11.71
C GLU A 81 9.41 -6.29 11.97
N GLU A 82 8.14 -6.66 11.94
CA GLU A 82 7.67 -8.04 12.17
C GLU A 82 8.25 -9.02 11.14
N ASN A 83 8.37 -8.59 9.88
CA ASN A 83 8.90 -9.41 8.79
C ASN A 83 10.39 -9.19 8.51
N LYS A 84 11.09 -8.43 9.36
CA LYS A 84 12.55 -8.14 9.25
C LYS A 84 12.95 -7.61 7.86
N LEU A 85 12.11 -6.74 7.30
CA LEU A 85 12.30 -6.14 5.98
C LEU A 85 13.30 -4.96 5.98
N GLY A 86 13.63 -4.44 7.17
CA GLY A 86 14.53 -3.30 7.31
C GLY A 86 13.94 -1.99 6.76
N ARG A 87 14.80 -1.16 6.17
CA ARG A 87 14.39 0.13 5.59
C ARG A 87 13.86 -0.06 4.16
N PRO A 88 12.90 0.78 3.71
CA PRO A 88 12.42 0.73 2.33
C PRO A 88 13.56 1.06 1.36
N VAL A 89 13.61 0.32 0.26
CA VAL A 89 14.62 0.48 -0.81
C VAL A 89 14.16 1.53 -1.82
N ALA A 90 12.86 1.58 -2.06
CA ALA A 90 12.22 2.57 -2.90
C ALA A 90 10.82 2.87 -2.37
N ALA A 91 10.35 4.09 -2.63
CA ALA A 91 8.97 4.48 -2.41
C ALA A 91 8.54 5.47 -3.49
N VAL A 92 7.32 5.34 -3.97
CA VAL A 92 6.68 6.28 -4.90
C VAL A 92 5.23 6.44 -4.49
N TYR A 93 4.68 7.63 -4.67
CA TYR A 93 3.27 7.87 -4.39
C TYR A 93 2.63 8.69 -5.50
N PHE A 94 1.32 8.57 -5.60
CA PHE A 94 0.50 9.45 -6.43
C PHE A 94 -0.67 9.99 -5.61
N ASN A 95 -1.22 11.11 -6.05
CA ASN A 95 -2.38 11.73 -5.44
C ASN A 95 -3.63 11.36 -6.24
N ALA A 96 -4.70 10.94 -5.57
CA ALA A 96 -6.00 10.78 -6.21
C ALA A 96 -7.12 11.37 -5.35
N GLN A 97 -8.19 11.80 -5.99
CA GLN A 97 -9.39 12.31 -5.33
C GLN A 97 -10.62 11.73 -6.01
N ARG A 98 -11.78 11.84 -5.36
CA ARG A 98 -13.05 11.37 -5.92
C ARG A 98 -13.25 11.98 -7.30
N GLU A 99 -13.62 11.15 -8.28
CA GLU A 99 -13.95 11.62 -9.62
C GLU A 99 -15.13 12.59 -9.53
N THR A 100 -14.90 13.84 -9.96
CA THR A 100 -15.97 14.82 -10.11
C THR A 100 -16.70 14.52 -11.41
N ALA A 101 -18.03 14.41 -11.36
CA ALA A 101 -18.85 14.23 -12.56
C ALA A 101 -18.41 15.21 -13.66
N ALA A 102 -18.22 14.70 -14.88
CA ALA A 102 -17.83 15.53 -16.01
C ALA A 102 -18.81 16.69 -16.15
N ARG A 103 -18.33 17.92 -15.90
CA ARG A 103 -19.09 19.13 -16.19
C ARG A 103 -19.18 19.19 -17.71
N ARG A 104 -20.30 18.77 -18.29
CA ARG A 104 -20.58 18.94 -19.72
C ARG A 104 -20.33 20.42 -20.04
N ARG A 105 -19.31 20.68 -20.85
CA ARG A 105 -19.02 22.01 -21.42
C ARG A 105 -19.95 22.27 -22.58
#